data_AF-A0A964VTF5-F1
#
_entry.id   AF-A0A964VTF5-F1
#
_cell.length_a   1.000
_cell.length_b   1.000
_cell.length_c   1.000
_cell.angle_alpha   90.00
_cell.angle_beta   90.00
_cell.angle_gamma   90.00
#
_symmetry.space_group_name_H-M   'P 1'
#
loop_
_entity.id
_entity.type
_entity.pdbx_description
1 polymer ?
#
loop_
_entity_poly.entity_id
_entity_poly.type
_entity_poly.pdbx_seq_one_letter_code
_entity_poly.pdbx_strand_id
1 'polypeptide(L)'
;MSIRMRHTSGHTRNRRSHHALVATNIIKDKESGNLRLPHHIDEVTGMYRGKQIFTPKVKTKKSETKVKGPSTEPVAPHVHDHAHEEHANADAKSSKGIFGKIATGGRPKARSGFGGGV
;
A
#
# COMPACT_ATOMS: atom_id res chain seq x y z
N MET A 1 -10.13 -25.69 -26.79
CA MET A 1 -9.95 -24.32 -26.25
C MET A 1 -11.02 -23.43 -26.84
N SER A 2 -11.85 -22.75 -26.04
CA SER A 2 -12.82 -21.76 -26.54
C SER A 2 -12.29 -20.34 -26.28
N ILE A 3 -12.13 -19.56 -27.35
CA ILE A 3 -11.60 -18.19 -27.29
C ILE A 3 -12.77 -17.22 -27.25
N ARG A 4 -12.75 -16.29 -26.28
CA ARG A 4 -13.73 -15.20 -26.24
C ARG A 4 -13.38 -14.17 -27.32
N MET A 5 -14.20 -14.09 -28.37
CA MET A 5 -13.96 -13.20 -29.51
C MET A 5 -14.25 -11.71 -29.24
N ARG A 6 -14.95 -11.37 -28.16
CA ARG A 6 -15.35 -9.98 -27.86
C ARG A 6 -15.02 -9.59 -26.41
N HIS A 7 -14.47 -8.40 -26.23
CA HIS A 7 -14.21 -7.85 -24.90
C HIS A 7 -15.42 -7.03 -24.41
N THR A 8 -15.83 -7.27 -23.17
CA THR A 8 -16.87 -6.49 -22.48
C THR A 8 -16.25 -5.77 -21.30
N SER A 9 -16.10 -4.45 -21.39
CA SER A 9 -15.36 -3.62 -20.43
C SER A 9 -15.88 -3.72 -18.99
N GLY A 10 -17.19 -3.91 -18.81
CA GLY A 10 -17.81 -4.08 -17.49
C GLY A 10 -17.68 -5.48 -16.88
N HIS A 11 -17.36 -6.52 -17.68
CA HIS A 11 -17.50 -7.91 -17.23
C HIS A 11 -16.55 -8.27 -16.08
N THR A 12 -15.33 -7.75 -16.11
CA THR A 12 -14.39 -7.96 -14.99
C THR A 12 -14.85 -7.27 -13.71
N ARG A 13 -15.39 -6.05 -13.80
CA ARG A 13 -15.88 -5.32 -12.63
C ARG A 13 -17.14 -5.94 -12.06
N ASN A 14 -18.07 -6.37 -12.90
CA ASN A 14 -19.31 -7.04 -12.48
C ASN A 14 -19.04 -8.44 -11.91
N ARG A 15 -18.06 -9.18 -12.42
CA ARG A 15 -17.68 -10.46 -11.81
C ARG A 15 -17.04 -10.26 -10.44
N ARG A 16 -16.25 -9.19 -10.26
CA ARG A 16 -15.55 -8.88 -9.01
C ARG A 16 -16.40 -8.13 -7.99
N SER A 17 -17.61 -7.69 -8.31
CA SER A 17 -18.46 -6.92 -7.38
C SER A 17 -18.82 -7.68 -6.11
N HIS A 18 -18.82 -9.02 -6.17
CA HIS A 18 -19.11 -9.88 -5.03
C HIS A 18 -17.87 -10.31 -4.23
N HIS A 19 -16.65 -9.90 -4.63
CA HIS A 19 -15.40 -10.27 -3.95
C HIS A 19 -15.01 -9.30 -2.83
N ALA A 20 -15.95 -8.50 -2.32
CA ALA A 20 -15.68 -7.62 -1.19
C ALA A 20 -15.37 -8.44 0.07
N LEU A 21 -14.35 -8.01 0.82
CA LEU A 21 -14.04 -8.60 2.13
C LEU A 21 -15.04 -8.11 3.17
N VAL A 22 -15.45 -9.01 4.07
CA VAL A 22 -16.34 -8.68 5.19
C VAL A 22 -15.49 -8.24 6.38
N ALA A 23 -15.94 -7.19 7.07
CA ALA A 23 -15.30 -6.71 8.28
C ALA A 23 -15.38 -7.75 9.40
N THR A 24 -14.29 -7.91 10.16
CA THR A 24 -14.26 -8.82 11.30
C THR A 24 -14.97 -8.20 12.50
N ASN A 25 -15.69 -9.02 13.28
CA ASN A 25 -16.30 -8.58 14.52
C ASN A 25 -15.23 -8.36 15.60
N ILE A 26 -15.18 -7.15 16.14
CA ILE A 26 -14.25 -6.76 17.20
C ILE A 26 -15.06 -6.29 18.41
N ILE A 27 -14.77 -6.85 19.58
CA ILE A 27 -15.44 -6.57 20.85
C ILE A 27 -14.47 -5.84 21.77
N LYS A 28 -14.97 -4.83 22.49
CA LYS A 28 -14.23 -4.21 23.60
C LYS A 28 -14.34 -5.07 24.84
N ASP A 29 -13.21 -5.41 25.44
CA ASP A 29 -13.18 -6.09 26.74
C ASP A 29 -13.61 -5.13 27.86
N LYS A 30 -14.33 -5.66 28.86
CA LYS A 30 -14.90 -4.85 29.93
C LYS A 30 -13.86 -4.44 30.98
N GLU A 31 -12.90 -5.31 31.24
CA GLU A 31 -11.91 -5.10 32.30
C GLU A 31 -10.70 -4.32 31.78
N SER A 32 -10.19 -4.70 30.61
CA SER A 32 -9.00 -4.06 30.04
C SER A 32 -9.29 -2.91 29.08
N GLY A 33 -10.54 -2.78 28.60
CA GLY A 33 -10.90 -1.81 27.56
C GLY A 33 -10.30 -2.13 26.18
N ASN A 34 -9.52 -3.21 26.05
CA ASN A 34 -8.84 -3.57 24.81
C ASN A 34 -9.81 -4.15 23.78
N LEU A 35 -9.43 -4.02 22.50
CA LEU A 35 -10.15 -4.65 21.40
C LEU A 35 -9.68 -6.10 21.23
N ARG A 36 -10.63 -7.03 21.29
CA ARG A 36 -10.39 -8.46 21.06
C ARG A 36 -11.41 -9.07 20.10
N LEU A 37 -11.04 -10.18 19.50
CA LEU A 37 -11.98 -11.00 18.73
C LEU A 37 -12.91 -11.78 19.67
N PRO A 38 -14.17 -12.04 19.27
CA PRO A 38 -15.05 -12.96 19.98
C PRO A 38 -14.36 -14.31 20.20
N HIS A 39 -14.54 -14.91 21.39
CA HIS A 39 -13.95 -16.21 21.78
C HIS A 39 -12.42 -16.28 21.81
N HIS A 40 -11.72 -15.18 21.59
CA HIS A 40 -10.27 -15.14 21.68
C HIS A 40 -9.84 -14.51 23.02
N ILE A 41 -8.61 -14.88 23.43
CA ILE A 41 -7.91 -14.33 24.58
C ILE A 41 -7.40 -12.93 24.20
N ASP A 42 -7.38 -11.99 25.15
CA ASP A 42 -6.68 -10.72 24.97
C ASP A 42 -5.16 -10.97 25.04
N GLU A 43 -4.43 -10.67 23.95
CA GLU A 43 -2.98 -10.89 23.86
C GLU A 43 -2.17 -10.02 24.83
N VAL A 44 -2.73 -8.87 25.21
CA VAL A 44 -2.05 -7.89 26.07
C VAL A 44 -2.14 -8.29 27.53
N THR A 45 -3.35 -8.59 27.99
CA THR A 45 -3.58 -8.95 29.39
C THR A 45 -3.48 -10.43 29.64
N GLY A 46 -3.62 -11.28 28.62
CA GLY A 46 -3.68 -12.74 28.77
C GLY A 46 -4.98 -13.25 29.41
N MET A 47 -6.01 -12.41 29.47
CA MET A 47 -7.29 -12.68 30.14
C MET A 47 -8.32 -13.28 29.18
N TYR A 48 -9.08 -14.26 29.68
CA TYR A 48 -10.25 -14.81 29.00
C TYR A 48 -11.30 -15.27 30.02
N ARG A 49 -12.55 -14.80 29.86
CA ARG A 49 -13.68 -15.14 30.75
C ARG A 49 -13.35 -14.94 32.24
N GLY A 50 -12.62 -13.86 32.57
CA GLY A 50 -12.24 -13.51 33.94
C GLY A 50 -11.09 -14.34 34.53
N LYS A 51 -10.42 -15.17 33.72
CA LYS A 51 -9.25 -15.96 34.16
C LYS A 51 -8.01 -15.55 33.39
N GLN A 52 -6.89 -15.46 34.10
CA GLN A 52 -5.57 -15.27 33.53
C GLN A 52 -5.10 -16.61 32.93
N ILE A 53 -4.98 -16.69 31.60
CA ILE A 53 -4.56 -17.93 30.92
C ILE A 53 -3.04 -17.98 30.75
N PHE A 54 -2.41 -16.87 30.39
CA PHE A 54 -0.95 -16.80 30.29
C PHE A 54 -0.45 -15.50 30.88
N THR A 55 0.72 -15.52 31.52
CA THR A 55 1.39 -14.29 31.95
C THR A 55 1.95 -13.58 30.72
N PRO A 56 1.51 -12.35 30.40
CA PRO A 56 2.02 -11.65 29.24
C PRO A 56 3.53 -11.44 29.43
N LYS A 57 4.31 -11.96 28.49
CA LYS A 57 5.75 -11.72 28.47
C LYS A 57 5.94 -10.24 28.18
N VAL A 58 6.26 -9.46 29.22
CA VAL A 58 6.70 -8.07 29.07
C VAL A 58 7.84 -8.10 28.06
N LYS A 59 7.60 -7.58 26.86
CA LYS A 59 8.64 -7.46 25.84
C LYS A 59 9.61 -6.42 26.37
N THR A 60 10.62 -6.85 27.13
CA THR A 60 11.85 -6.06 27.25
C THR A 60 12.30 -5.77 25.83
N LYS A 61 12.50 -4.49 25.50
CA LYS A 61 12.95 -4.07 24.17
C LYS A 61 14.29 -4.76 23.90
N LYS A 62 14.27 -5.92 23.23
CA LYS A 62 15.48 -6.57 22.71
C LYS A 62 15.88 -5.82 21.43
N SER A 63 16.24 -4.56 21.61
CA SER A 63 16.81 -3.70 20.58
C SER A 63 18.25 -3.42 20.93
N GLU A 64 19.02 -4.47 21.19
CA GLU A 64 20.46 -4.43 21.03
C GLU A 64 20.82 -5.70 20.30
N THR A 65 21.20 -5.50 19.05
CA THR A 65 21.70 -6.48 18.10
C THR A 65 22.69 -7.42 18.78
N LYS A 66 22.24 -8.62 19.18
CA LYS A 66 23.19 -9.68 19.53
C LYS A 66 23.84 -10.15 18.24
N VAL A 67 24.96 -9.51 17.88
CA VAL A 67 25.91 -10.06 16.91
C VAL A 67 26.42 -11.37 17.52
N LYS A 68 25.99 -12.50 16.95
CA LYS A 68 26.50 -13.82 17.31
C LYS A 68 27.53 -14.20 16.25
N GLY A 69 28.81 -13.97 16.54
CA GLY A 69 29.93 -14.36 15.69
C GLY A 69 31.22 -13.64 16.09
N PRO A 70 32.41 -14.26 15.91
CA PRO A 70 33.70 -13.68 16.30
C PRO A 70 34.22 -12.55 15.40
N SER A 71 33.42 -11.97 14.49
CA SER A 71 33.84 -10.85 13.62
C SER A 71 33.08 -9.57 13.96
N THR A 72 33.71 -8.74 14.79
CA THR A 72 33.23 -7.46 15.32
C THR A 72 33.47 -6.30 14.36
N GLU A 73 32.93 -6.34 13.15
CA GLU A 73 32.87 -5.11 12.33
C GLU A 73 31.46 -4.92 11.75
N PRO A 74 30.82 -3.77 11.99
CA PRO A 74 29.53 -3.48 11.38
C PRO A 74 29.74 -3.34 9.87
N VAL A 75 29.15 -4.25 9.10
CA VAL A 75 29.08 -4.11 7.63
C VAL A 75 28.39 -2.78 7.35
N ALA A 76 29.09 -1.87 6.68
CA ALA A 76 28.56 -0.56 6.32
C ALA A 76 27.23 -0.72 5.56
N PRO A 77 26.21 0.11 5.83
CA PRO A 77 24.95 0.04 5.11
C PRO A 77 25.21 0.24 3.61
N HIS A 78 24.61 -0.61 2.79
CA HIS A 78 24.70 -0.52 1.33
C HIS A 78 24.04 0.79 0.87
N VAL A 79 24.86 1.78 0.49
CA VAL A 79 24.40 3.07 -0.06
C VAL A 79 23.98 2.84 -1.51
N HIS A 80 22.70 3.00 -1.81
CA HIS A 80 22.23 3.07 -3.19
C HIS A 80 22.24 4.53 -3.64
N ASP A 81 23.29 4.94 -4.33
CA ASP A 81 23.34 6.24 -5.00
C ASP A 81 22.40 6.21 -6.21
N HIS A 82 21.16 6.65 -6.02
CA HIS A 82 20.24 6.91 -7.12
C HIS A 82 20.58 8.27 -7.73
N ALA A 83 21.21 8.26 -8.91
CA ALA A 83 21.41 9.47 -9.71
C ALA A 83 20.05 10.11 -10.00
N HIS A 84 19.81 11.30 -9.43
CA HIS A 84 18.63 12.08 -9.71
C HIS A 84 18.85 12.81 -11.04
N GLU A 85 18.37 12.23 -12.15
CA GLU A 85 18.25 12.97 -13.40
C GLU A 85 17.15 14.03 -13.25
N GLU A 86 17.55 15.28 -13.05
CA GLU A 86 16.61 16.40 -13.13
C GLU A 86 16.15 16.58 -14.58
N HIS A 87 14.95 16.07 -14.89
CA HIS A 87 14.32 16.35 -16.17
C HIS A 87 13.95 17.85 -16.23
N ALA A 88 14.71 18.61 -17.03
CA ALA A 88 14.64 20.06 -17.22
C ALA A 88 13.33 20.63 -17.81
N ASN A 89 12.22 19.90 -17.73
CA ASN A 89 10.91 20.34 -18.22
C ASN A 89 9.83 20.35 -17.13
N ALA A 90 10.21 20.51 -15.86
CA ALA A 90 9.27 20.68 -14.75
C ALA A 90 8.72 22.11 -14.61
N ASP A 91 9.30 23.10 -15.28
CA ASP A 91 8.90 24.52 -15.19
C ASP A 91 8.01 25.03 -16.33
N ALA A 92 7.38 24.14 -17.10
CA ALA A 92 6.21 24.53 -17.87
C ALA A 92 4.95 24.27 -17.05
N LYS A 93 4.70 25.12 -16.04
CA LYS A 93 3.38 25.28 -15.40
C LYS A 93 2.38 25.73 -16.46
N SER A 94 1.91 24.80 -17.30
CA SER A 94 0.80 25.08 -18.19
C SER A 94 -0.44 25.17 -17.31
N SER A 95 -0.92 26.39 -17.10
CA SER A 95 -2.24 26.68 -16.56
C SER A 95 -3.31 26.20 -17.55
N LYS A 96 -3.42 24.90 -17.75
CA LYS A 96 -4.48 24.26 -18.55
C LYS A 96 -5.73 24.09 -17.71
N GLY A 97 -6.18 25.23 -17.16
CA GLY A 97 -7.59 25.41 -16.86
C GLY A 97 -8.37 25.61 -18.16
N ILE A 98 -9.65 25.29 -18.11
CA ILE A 98 -10.63 25.35 -19.22
C ILE A 98 -10.62 26.73 -19.92
N PHE A 99 -10.28 27.80 -19.21
CA PHE A 99 -10.24 29.17 -19.71
C PHE A 99 -9.10 29.49 -20.69
N GLY A 100 -7.95 28.79 -20.64
CA GLY A 100 -6.82 29.08 -21.52
C GLY A 100 -7.03 28.67 -22.98
N LYS A 101 -7.98 27.76 -23.25
CA LYS A 101 -8.26 27.21 -24.59
C LYS A 101 -9.09 28.15 -25.49
N ILE A 102 -9.72 29.18 -24.92
CA ILE A 102 -10.65 30.05 -25.66
C ILE A 102 -9.99 31.36 -26.09
N ALA A 103 -8.99 31.86 -25.35
CA ALA A 103 -8.45 33.21 -25.57
C ALA A 103 -7.36 33.33 -26.65
N THR A 104 -6.62 32.28 -27.00
CA THR A 104 -5.44 32.38 -27.89
C THR A 104 -5.51 31.55 -29.16
N GLY A 105 -6.70 31.17 -29.64
CA GLY A 105 -6.94 30.66 -31.00
C GLY A 105 -6.05 29.49 -31.47
N GLY A 106 -5.32 28.83 -30.56
CA GLY A 106 -4.23 27.94 -30.89
C GLY A 106 -4.64 26.48 -30.75
N ARG A 107 -4.81 25.79 -31.88
CA ARG A 107 -4.96 24.33 -31.90
C ARG A 107 -3.68 23.68 -31.33
N PRO A 108 -3.77 22.72 -30.40
CA PRO A 108 -2.59 22.03 -29.91
C PRO A 108 -1.89 21.28 -31.06
N LYS A 109 -0.57 21.49 -31.16
CA LYS A 109 0.32 20.84 -32.12
C LYS A 109 0.15 19.32 -32.04
N ALA A 110 -0.22 18.71 -33.17
CA ALA A 110 -0.45 17.28 -33.31
C ALA A 110 0.74 16.47 -32.76
N ARG A 111 0.45 15.39 -32.04
CA ARG A 111 1.45 14.37 -31.70
C ARG A 111 1.88 13.71 -33.01
N SER A 112 3.09 14.05 -33.46
CA SER A 112 3.80 13.32 -34.50
C SER A 112 4.07 11.90 -34.01
N GLY A 113 3.21 10.96 -34.41
CA GLY A 113 3.46 9.53 -34.31
C GLY A 113 3.44 8.96 -35.72
N PHE A 114 4.59 8.99 -36.38
CA PHE A 114 4.85 8.23 -37.60
C PHE A 114 4.87 6.74 -37.23
N GLY A 115 4.03 5.95 -37.89
CA GLY A 115 3.91 4.51 -37.65
C GLY A 115 2.58 3.94 -38.14
N GLY A 116 2.14 4.37 -39.33
CA GLY A 116 1.09 3.71 -40.09
C GLY A 116 1.70 2.60 -40.92
N GLY A 117 1.03 1.44 -40.95
CA GLY A 117 1.51 0.23 -41.61
C GLY A 117 1.49 0.30 -43.13
N VAL A 118 2.42 -0.48 -43.69
CA VAL A 118 2.26 -1.30 -44.90
C VAL A 118 2.82 -2.66 -44.54
#